data_AF-A0A923TXU8-F1
#
_entry.id   AF-A0A923TXU8-F1
#
_cell.length_a   1.000
_cell.length_b   1.000
_cell.length_c   1.000
_cell.angle_alpha   90.00
_cell.angle_beta   90.00
_cell.angle_gamma   90.00
#
_symmetry.space_group_name_H-M   'P 1'
#
loop_
_entity.id
_entity.type
_entity.pdbx_description
1 polymer ?
#
loop_
_entity_poly.entity_id
_entity_poly.type
_entity_poly.pdbx_seq_one_letter_code
_entity_poly.pdbx_strand_id
1 'polypeptide(L)' 'MNDITFKTSTLREAVAEGMVFCTAATLVHIQNNTVPKGNVFEFARAAGFFGAKKTDQLLPHCHPVTIDGMDLNFEILDN' A
#
# COMPACT_ATOMS: atom_id res chain seq x y z
N MET A 1 -4.92 -20.96 10.19
CA MET A 1 -4.69 -19.79 11.06
C MET A 1 -4.13 -20.32 12.38
N ASN A 2 -2.94 -19.89 12.80
CA ASN A 2 -2.34 -20.36 14.04
C ASN A 2 -2.97 -19.66 15.25
N ASP A 3 -3.19 -20.35 16.37
CA ASP A 3 -3.66 -19.68 17.59
C ASP A 3 -2.61 -18.66 18.07
N ILE A 4 -3.06 -17.44 18.38
CA ILE A 4 -2.24 -16.35 18.91
C ILE A 4 -2.79 -15.77 20.21
N THR A 5 -3.83 -16.38 20.78
CA THR A 5 -4.55 -15.88 21.97
C THR A 5 -3.65 -15.78 23.21
N PHE A 6 -2.59 -16.61 23.27
CA PHE A 6 -1.60 -16.59 24.35
C PHE A 6 -0.58 -15.46 24.23
N LYS A 7 -0.55 -14.72 23.11
CA LYS A 7 0.43 -13.64 22.90
C LYS A 7 -0.03 -12.35 23.56
N THR A 8 0.88 -11.68 24.25
CA THR A 8 0.63 -10.34 24.80
C THR A 8 0.55 -9.30 23.68
N SER A 9 -0.44 -8.41 23.75
CA SER A 9 -0.55 -7.27 22.84
C SER A 9 0.61 -6.31 23.07
N THR A 10 1.18 -5.83 21.97
CA THR A 10 2.36 -4.95 21.92
C THR A 10 2.19 -3.98 20.76
N LEU A 11 2.85 -2.83 20.81
CA LEU A 11 2.96 -1.95 19.64
C LEU A 11 3.77 -2.67 18.56
N ARG A 12 3.27 -2.66 17.32
CA ARG A 12 3.93 -3.31 16.18
C ARG A 12 3.98 -2.35 15.00
N GLU A 13 5.09 -2.41 14.29
CA GLU A 13 5.34 -1.63 13.08
C GLU A 13 5.96 -2.54 12.03
N ALA A 14 5.67 -2.26 10.77
CA ALA A 14 6.26 -2.92 9.62
C ALA A 14 6.38 -1.94 8.47
N VAL A 15 7.44 -2.09 7.66
CA VAL A 15 7.69 -1.29 6.46
C VAL A 15 7.88 -2.23 5.28
N ALA A 16 7.30 -1.88 4.13
CA ALA A 16 7.45 -2.59 2.87
C ALA A 16 7.64 -1.59 1.73
N GLU A 17 8.35 -2.02 0.69
CA GLU A 17 8.63 -1.23 -0.51
C GLU A 17 8.30 -2.04 -1.77
N GLY A 18 7.91 -1.36 -2.85
CA GLY A 18 7.69 -1.97 -4.15
C GLY A 18 7.95 -0.98 -5.28
N MET A 19 8.36 -1.49 -6.44
CA MET A 19 8.66 -0.69 -7.63
C MET A 19 7.73 -1.05 -8.78
N VAL A 20 7.34 -0.04 -9.56
CA VAL A 20 6.52 -0.21 -10.76
C VAL A 20 7.26 0.42 -11.94
N PHE A 21 7.64 -0.41 -12.90
CA PHE A 21 8.26 0.06 -14.14
C PHE A 21 7.20 0.52 -15.13
N CYS A 22 7.42 1.66 -15.77
CA CYS A 22 6.55 2.18 -16.82
C CYS A 22 7.38 2.81 -17.94
N THR A 23 6.71 3.16 -19.04
CA THR A 23 7.39 3.86 -20.15
C THR A 23 7.69 5.30 -19.77
N ALA A 24 8.72 5.90 -20.38
CA ALA A 24 9.03 7.32 -20.20
C ALA A 24 7.83 8.23 -20.51
N ALA A 25 7.04 7.90 -21.53
CA ALA A 25 5.81 8.64 -21.86
C ALA A 25 4.78 8.60 -20.72
N THR A 26 4.61 7.45 -20.06
CA THR A 26 3.74 7.31 -18.89
C THR A 26 4.20 8.20 -17.73
N LEU A 27 5.51 8.22 -17.47
CA LEU A 27 6.10 9.03 -16.41
C LEU A 27 5.83 10.53 -16.60
N VAL A 28 5.98 11.02 -17.85
CA VAL A 28 5.64 12.40 -18.23
C VAL A 28 4.18 12.72 -17.95
N HIS A 29 3.26 11.80 -18.26
CA HIS A 29 1.85 12.01 -17.97
C HIS A 29 1.54 12.04 -16.47
N ILE A 30 2.20 11.19 -15.68
CA ILE A 30 2.06 11.15 -14.22
C ILE A 30 2.57 12.45 -13.61
N GLN A 31 3.78 12.89 -13.97
CA GLN A 31 4.39 14.13 -13.47
C GLN A 31 3.56 15.37 -13.81
N ASN A 32 3.00 15.43 -15.03
CA ASN A 32 2.15 16.54 -15.46
C ASN A 32 0.68 16.42 -15.01
N ASN A 33 0.33 15.37 -14.26
CA ASN A 33 -1.05 15.07 -13.85
C ASN A 33 -2.06 15.07 -15.02
N THR A 34 -1.65 14.56 -16.18
CA THR A 34 -2.46 14.49 -17.41
C THR A 34 -2.99 13.09 -17.70
N VAL A 35 -2.85 12.17 -16.75
CA VAL A 35 -3.40 10.81 -16.86
C VAL A 35 -4.93 10.90 -16.96
N PRO A 36 -5.58 10.33 -18.00
CA PRO A 36 -7.04 10.46 -18.20
C PRO A 36 -7.89 9.93 -17.04
N LYS A 37 -7.34 9.02 -16.24
CA LYS A 37 -8.00 8.41 -15.08
C LYS A 37 -7.87 9.24 -13.78
N GLY A 38 -7.19 10.39 -13.83
CA GLY A 38 -6.94 11.26 -12.68
C GLY A 38 -5.57 11.03 -12.02
N ASN A 39 -5.41 11.60 -10.82
CA ASN A 39 -4.15 11.57 -10.08
C ASN A 39 -3.80 10.14 -9.63
N VAL A 40 -2.68 9.63 -10.15
CA VAL A 40 -2.23 8.25 -9.91
C VAL A 40 -1.83 8.01 -8.46
N PHE A 41 -1.11 8.93 -7.82
CA PHE A 41 -0.61 8.74 -6.46
C PHE A 41 -1.70 8.85 -5.41
N GLU A 42 -2.66 9.76 -5.59
CA GLU A 42 -3.83 9.86 -4.70
C GLU A 42 -4.66 8.58 -4.76
N PHE A 43 -4.91 8.07 -5.95
CA PHE A 43 -5.66 6.83 -6.12
C PHE A 43 -4.89 5.62 -5.57
N ALA A 44 -3.58 5.54 -5.83
CA ALA A 44 -2.72 4.48 -5.30
C ALA A 44 -2.70 4.48 -3.76
N ARG A 45 -2.67 5.66 -3.12
CA ARG A 45 -2.77 5.81 -1.66
C ARG A 45 -4.08 5.24 -1.13
N ALA A 46 -5.21 5.63 -1.74
CA ALA A 46 -6.52 5.11 -1.35
C ALA A 46 -6.58 3.58 -1.51
N ALA A 47 -6.13 3.05 -2.65
CA ALA A 47 -6.09 1.61 -2.92
C ALA A 47 -5.20 0.86 -1.90
N GLY A 48 -4.03 1.40 -1.57
CA GLY A 48 -3.14 0.82 -0.55
C GLY A 48 -3.77 0.79 0.85
N PHE A 49 -4.44 1.87 1.24
CA PHE A 49 -5.20 1.92 2.50
C PHE A 49 -6.33 0.89 2.55
N PHE A 50 -7.06 0.69 1.46
CA PHE A 50 -8.05 -0.38 1.37
C PHE A 50 -7.41 -1.76 1.45
N GLY A 51 -6.32 -1.99 0.69
CA GLY A 51 -5.59 -3.25 0.68
C GLY A 51 -5.11 -3.65 2.07
N ALA A 52 -4.45 -2.74 2.78
CA ALA A 52 -3.93 -2.98 4.13
C ALA A 52 -5.03 -3.43 5.10
N LYS A 53 -6.16 -2.70 5.12
CA LYS A 53 -7.31 -3.00 5.99
C LYS A 53 -8.11 -4.24 5.59
N LYS A 54 -7.86 -4.78 4.40
CA LYS A 54 -8.54 -5.96 3.86
C LYS A 54 -7.65 -7.20 3.81
N THR A 55 -6.45 -7.13 4.38
CA THR A 55 -5.45 -8.20 4.31
C THR A 55 -5.97 -9.56 4.78
N ASP A 56 -6.72 -9.59 5.88
CA ASP A 56 -7.34 -10.79 6.45
C ASP A 56 -8.42 -11.41 5.54
N GLN A 57 -9.06 -10.59 4.69
CA GLN A 57 -10.04 -11.03 3.70
C GLN A 57 -9.38 -11.53 2.42
N LEU A 58 -8.16 -11.07 2.13
CA LEU A 58 -7.40 -11.40 0.93
C LEU A 58 -6.48 -12.62 1.13
N LEU A 59 -5.93 -12.81 2.33
CA LEU A 59 -4.92 -13.83 2.62
C LEU A 59 -5.47 -14.92 3.58
N PRO A 60 -5.52 -16.21 3.17
CA PRO A 60 -6.20 -17.28 3.92
C PRO A 60 -5.72 -17.55 5.34
N HIS A 61 -4.52 -17.08 5.71
CA HIS A 61 -3.90 -17.37 7.00
C HIS A 61 -3.61 -16.12 7.83
N CYS A 62 -4.04 -14.94 7.39
CA CYS A 62 -3.91 -13.70 8.14
C CYS A 62 -4.99 -13.60 9.22
N HIS A 63 -4.57 -13.20 10.43
CA HIS A 63 -5.50 -12.81 11.48
C HIS A 63 -6.07 -11.42 11.21
N PRO A 64 -7.33 -11.16 11.60
CA PRO A 64 -7.85 -9.80 11.62
C PRO A 64 -7.07 -8.99 12.68
N VAL A 65 -6.50 -7.85 12.27
CA VAL A 65 -5.73 -6.95 13.13
C VAL A 65 -6.18 -5.51 12.87
N THR A 66 -6.38 -4.74 13.92
CA THR A 66 -6.68 -3.30 13.82
C THR A 66 -5.41 -2.54 13.44
N ILE A 67 -5.52 -1.66 12.45
CA ILE A 67 -4.42 -0.78 12.04
C ILE A 67 -4.62 0.57 12.72
N ASP A 68 -3.73 0.91 13.65
CA ASP A 68 -3.77 2.18 14.39
C ASP A 68 -3.28 3.36 13.54
N GLY A 69 -2.30 3.11 12.66
CA GLY A 69 -1.72 4.10 11.75
C GLY A 69 -1.05 3.43 10.55
N MET A 70 -1.10 4.10 9.41
CA MET A 70 -0.40 3.68 8.20
C MET A 70 -0.09 4.90 7.34
N ASP A 71 1.03 4.84 6.62
CA ASP A 71 1.44 5.83 5.65
C ASP A 71 1.90 5.14 4.36
N LEU A 72 1.78 5.84 3.24
CA LEU A 72 2.26 5.40 1.93
C LEU A 72 3.04 6.53 1.28
N ASN A 73 4.28 6.27 0.88
CA ASN A 73 5.11 7.24 0.18
C ASN A 73 5.40 6.76 -1.23
N PHE A 74 5.49 7.71 -2.16
CA PHE A 74 5.78 7.44 -3.56
C PHE A 74 6.95 8.30 -3.98
N GLU A 75 7.90 7.68 -4.66
CA GLU A 75 9.06 8.35 -5.23
C GLU A 75 9.11 8.02 -6.72
N ILE A 76 9.39 9.06 -7.52
CA ILE A 76 9.72 8.87 -8.94
C ILE A 76 11.22 8.75 -9.01
N LEU A 77 11.70 7.55 -9.34
CA LEU A 77 13.11 7.29 -9.54
C LEU A 77 13.48 7.61 -10.98
N ASP A 78 14.39 8.56 -11.16
CA ASP A 78 15.01 8.81 -12.46
C ASP A 78 16.08 7.73 -12.70
N ASN A 79 16.03 7.06 -13.86
CA ASN A 79 17.08 6.15 -14.31
C ASN A 79 18.23 6.93 -14.97
#